data_AF-A0A497QNE5-F1
#
_entry.id   AF-A0A497QNE5-F1
#
_cell.length_a   1.000
_cell.length_b   1.000
_cell.length_c   1.000
_cell.angle_alpha   90.00
_cell.angle_beta   90.00
_cell.angle_gamma   90.00
#
_symmetry.space_group_name_H-M   'P 1'
#
loop_
_entity.id
_entity.type
_entity.pdbx_description
1 polymer ?
#
loop_
_entity_poly.entity_id
_entity_poly.type
_entity_poly.pdbx_seq_one_letter_code
_entity_poly.pdbx_strand_id
1 'polypeptide(L)'
;EYNKKFHFLEPPRDIDKIKLVESILRKLPYPVDEEVYSVLINFDETTPKERKTFSKNFSLIKETLLNLGKFESIKLIDVPILPSSFDSAKKWAKELIKNEINTFLTTNEFDLISKEITHKEEFAMFNLPNISIDEMLLEASFGSQVFWFLKAPRDLKLEKVISK
;
A
#
# COMPACT_ATOMS: atom_id res chain seq x y z
N GLU A 1 35.32 -5.66 -49.18
CA GLU A 1 34.04 -6.21 -48.68
C GLU A 1 34.13 -6.37 -47.16
N TYR A 2 33.32 -5.65 -46.39
CA TYR A 2 33.20 -5.87 -44.94
C TYR A 2 31.71 -6.03 -44.61
N ASN A 3 31.26 -7.28 -44.65
CA ASN A 3 29.93 -7.67 -44.17
C ASN A 3 29.93 -7.62 -42.63
N LYS A 4 29.54 -6.48 -42.05
CA LYS A 4 29.11 -6.44 -40.65
C LYS A 4 27.77 -7.15 -40.55
N LYS A 5 27.78 -8.43 -40.15
CA LYS A 5 26.59 -9.12 -39.68
C LYS A 5 26.05 -8.36 -38.47
N PHE A 6 24.96 -7.64 -38.66
CA PHE A 6 24.12 -7.20 -37.56
C PHE A 6 23.50 -8.46 -36.97
N HIS A 7 24.03 -8.91 -35.83
CA HIS A 7 23.33 -9.86 -34.99
C HIS A 7 22.12 -9.13 -34.42
N PHE A 8 20.96 -9.32 -35.05
CA PHE A 8 19.70 -9.00 -34.41
C PHE A 8 19.61 -9.93 -33.19
N LEU A 9 19.76 -9.34 -32.00
CA LEU A 9 19.37 -10.02 -30.77
C LEU A 9 17.88 -10.33 -30.93
N GLU A 10 17.54 -11.61 -30.99
CA GLU A 10 16.14 -12.04 -30.95
C GLU A 10 15.48 -11.38 -29.73
N PRO A 11 14.24 -10.86 -29.86
CA PRO A 11 13.54 -10.32 -28.71
C PRO A 11 13.51 -11.38 -27.60
N PRO A 12 13.81 -11.02 -26.34
CA PRO A 12 13.87 -11.98 -25.25
C PRO A 12 12.56 -12.76 -25.19
N ARG A 13 12.67 -14.09 -25.11
CA ARG A 13 11.50 -14.96 -24.91
C ARG A 13 10.82 -14.56 -23.60
N ASP A 14 9.53 -14.84 -23.44
CA ASP A 14 8.80 -14.39 -22.24
C ASP A 14 9.41 -14.93 -20.94
N ILE A 15 10.06 -16.09 -20.98
CA ILE A 15 10.85 -16.67 -19.87
C ILE A 15 12.06 -15.78 -19.50
N ASP A 16 12.72 -15.17 -20.49
CA ASP A 16 13.86 -14.27 -20.27
C ASP A 16 13.41 -12.92 -19.70
N LYS A 17 12.19 -12.47 -20.06
CA LYS A 17 11.58 -11.26 -19.48
C LYS A 17 11.20 -11.46 -18.02
N ILE A 18 10.63 -12.62 -17.65
CA ILE A 18 10.29 -12.93 -16.25
C ILE A 18 11.55 -12.96 -15.39
N LYS A 19 12.60 -13.69 -15.82
CA LYS A 19 13.88 -13.72 -15.11
C LYS A 19 14.53 -12.35 -14.99
N LEU A 20 14.39 -11.51 -16.01
CA LEU A 20 14.86 -10.13 -15.97
C LEU A 20 14.08 -9.33 -14.92
N VAL A 21 12.75 -9.39 -14.91
CA VAL A 21 11.91 -8.72 -13.91
C VAL A 21 12.24 -9.20 -12.50
N GLU A 22 12.38 -10.51 -12.28
CA GLU A 22 12.81 -11.08 -10.99
C GLU A 22 14.18 -10.55 -10.55
N SER A 23 15.15 -10.51 -11.48
CA SER A 23 16.49 -9.98 -11.20
C SER A 23 16.49 -8.49 -10.87
N ILE A 24 15.53 -7.74 -11.42
CA ILE A 24 15.35 -6.32 -11.17
C ILE A 24 14.63 -6.10 -9.83
N LEU A 25 13.57 -6.85 -9.53
CA LEU A 25 12.84 -6.78 -8.26
C LEU A 25 13.74 -7.12 -7.08
N ARG A 26 14.63 -8.11 -7.21
CA ARG A 26 15.63 -8.48 -6.18
C ARG A 26 16.64 -7.37 -5.85
N LYS A 27 16.77 -6.35 -6.70
CA LYS A 27 17.66 -5.20 -6.45
C LYS A 27 16.94 -4.04 -5.77
N LEU A 28 15.62 -4.12 -5.61
CA LEU A 28 14.92 -3.15 -4.79
C LEU A 28 15.43 -3.26 -3.34
N PRO A 29 15.49 -2.13 -2.61
CA PRO A 29 15.91 -2.14 -1.20
C PRO A 29 14.84 -2.74 -0.28
N TYR A 30 13.80 -3.35 -0.84
CA TYR A 30 12.60 -3.82 -0.18
C TYR A 30 12.48 -5.33 -0.36
N PRO A 31 12.00 -6.05 0.66
CA PRO A 31 11.67 -7.46 0.50
C PRO A 31 10.53 -7.63 -0.52
N VAL A 32 10.56 -8.75 -1.23
CA VAL A 32 9.55 -9.13 -2.21
C VAL A 32 8.81 -10.35 -1.67
N ASP A 33 7.50 -10.28 -1.64
CA ASP A 33 6.65 -11.45 -1.50
C ASP A 33 6.66 -12.20 -2.84
N GLU A 34 7.28 -13.37 -2.88
CA GLU A 34 7.44 -14.16 -4.12
C GLU A 34 6.15 -14.89 -4.53
N GLU A 35 5.18 -15.09 -3.62
CA GLU A 35 3.89 -15.72 -3.97
C GLU A 35 3.01 -14.75 -4.74
N VAL A 36 3.04 -13.47 -4.36
CA VAL A 36 2.21 -12.40 -4.93
C VAL A 36 3.02 -11.43 -5.79
N TYR A 37 4.32 -11.68 -5.99
CA TYR A 37 5.28 -10.81 -6.70
C TYR A 37 5.14 -9.33 -6.32
N SER A 38 4.99 -9.06 -5.03
CA SER A 38 4.67 -7.74 -4.49
C SER A 38 5.78 -7.22 -3.60
N VAL A 39 6.00 -5.91 -3.59
CA VAL A 39 7.06 -5.28 -2.79
C VAL A 39 6.52 -4.93 -1.40
N LEU A 40 7.15 -5.46 -0.36
CA LEU A 40 6.79 -5.18 1.03
C LEU A 40 7.34 -3.83 1.47
N ILE A 41 6.46 -2.90 1.83
CA ILE A 41 6.80 -1.51 2.13
C ILE A 41 6.19 -1.06 3.46
N ASN A 42 6.96 -0.28 4.25
CA ASN A 42 6.43 0.35 5.45
C ASN A 42 5.45 1.46 5.09
N PHE A 43 4.44 1.65 5.94
CA PHE A 43 3.44 2.70 5.78
C PHE A 43 4.06 4.10 5.59
N ASP A 44 5.09 4.44 6.36
CA ASP A 44 5.73 5.77 6.34
C ASP A 44 6.54 6.05 5.04
N GLU A 45 6.77 5.02 4.22
CA GLU A 45 7.48 5.12 2.93
C GLU A 45 6.55 5.19 1.72
N THR A 46 5.24 5.30 1.97
CA THR A 46 4.20 5.41 0.95
C THR A 46 3.60 6.81 0.91
N THR A 47 3.08 7.17 -0.26
CA THR A 47 2.22 8.35 -0.45
C THR A 47 0.74 7.96 -0.36
N PRO A 48 -0.19 8.91 -0.11
CA PRO A 48 -1.62 8.62 -0.09
C PRO A 48 -2.14 7.97 -1.37
N LYS A 49 -1.58 8.33 -2.53
CA LYS A 49 -1.94 7.75 -3.82
C LYS A 49 -1.52 6.28 -3.90
N GLU A 50 -0.26 5.99 -3.58
CA GLU A 50 0.26 4.62 -3.55
C GLU A 50 -0.52 3.74 -2.57
N ARG A 51 -0.94 4.31 -1.44
CA ARG A 51 -1.79 3.63 -0.46
C ARG A 51 -3.16 3.27 -0.98
N LYS A 52 -3.76 4.14 -1.80
CA LYS A 52 -5.08 3.90 -2.38
C LYS A 52 -5.03 2.88 -3.53
N THR A 53 -3.94 2.89 -4.31
CA THR A 53 -3.81 2.03 -5.50
C THR A 53 -3.07 0.72 -5.23
N PHE A 54 -2.43 0.58 -4.06
CA PHE A 54 -1.51 -0.52 -3.76
C PHE A 54 -0.45 -0.71 -4.85
N SER A 55 -0.03 0.39 -5.46
CA SER A 55 0.94 0.38 -6.55
C SER A 55 1.95 1.51 -6.41
N LYS A 56 3.21 1.23 -6.77
CA LYS A 56 4.32 2.19 -6.72
C LYS A 56 5.15 2.14 -8.00
N ASN A 57 5.59 3.32 -8.42
CA ASN A 57 6.54 3.44 -9.52
C ASN A 57 7.95 3.49 -8.95
N PHE A 58 8.83 2.61 -9.44
CA PHE A 58 10.24 2.58 -9.03
C PHE A 58 11.11 3.09 -10.17
N SER A 59 12.08 3.94 -9.84
CA SER A 59 13.11 4.38 -10.79
C SER A 59 14.44 3.82 -10.36
N LEU A 60 15.01 2.94 -11.18
CA LEU A 60 16.32 2.36 -10.98
C LEU A 60 17.32 3.14 -11.83
N ILE A 61 18.26 3.79 -11.17
CA ILE A 61 19.27 4.61 -11.84
C ILE A 61 20.43 3.71 -12.27
N LYS A 62 20.71 3.70 -13.59
CA LYS A 62 21.89 3.15 -14.27
C LYS A 62 22.29 1.74 -13.86
N GLU A 63 21.87 0.76 -14.67
CA GLU A 63 22.45 -0.58 -14.63
C GLU A 63 23.46 -0.78 -15.74
N THR A 64 24.62 -1.33 -15.38
CA THR A 64 25.52 -1.98 -16.32
C THR A 64 25.27 -3.48 -16.19
N LEU A 65 24.51 -4.05 -17.11
CA LEU A 65 24.37 -5.50 -17.20
C LEU A 65 25.62 -6.03 -17.91
N LEU A 66 26.39 -6.89 -17.24
CA LEU A 66 27.55 -7.54 -17.84
C LEU A 66 27.11 -8.22 -19.16
N ASN A 67 27.83 -7.93 -20.24
CA ASN A 67 27.58 -8.39 -21.62
C ASN A 67 26.39 -7.75 -22.38
N LEU A 68 25.64 -6.82 -21.79
CA LEU A 68 24.50 -6.15 -22.46
C LEU A 68 24.64 -4.63 -22.56
N GLY A 69 25.65 -4.03 -21.92
CA GLY A 69 25.96 -2.61 -22.01
C GLY A 69 25.32 -1.76 -20.90
N LYS A 70 25.35 -0.43 -21.09
CA LYS A 70 24.75 0.54 -20.17
C LYS A 70 23.30 0.77 -20.55
N PHE A 71 22.38 0.52 -19.62
CA PHE A 71 20.98 0.84 -19.80
C PHE A 71 20.72 2.24 -19.24
N GLU A 72 19.95 3.05 -19.97
CA GLU A 72 19.34 4.26 -19.43
C GLU A 72 18.43 3.89 -18.25
N SER A 73 18.07 4.86 -17.41
CA SER A 73 17.29 4.60 -16.18
C SER A 73 16.06 3.75 -16.47
N ILE A 74 15.97 2.59 -15.81
CA ILE A 74 14.84 1.68 -15.92
C ILE A 74 13.76 2.18 -14.97
N LYS A 75 12.55 2.36 -15.49
CA LYS A 75 11.37 2.69 -14.69
C LYS A 75 10.46 1.47 -14.63
N LEU A 76 10.17 1.01 -13.42
CA LEU A 76 9.08 0.05 -13.16
C LEU A 76 7.84 0.87 -12.83
N ILE A 77 6.74 0.55 -13.50
CA ILE A 77 5.48 1.29 -13.38
C ILE A 77 4.44 0.34 -12.80
N ASP A 78 3.59 0.86 -11.91
CA ASP A 78 2.48 0.15 -11.28
C ASP A 78 2.89 -1.18 -10.63
N VAL A 79 4.04 -1.19 -9.95
CA VAL A 79 4.51 -2.37 -9.21
C VAL A 79 3.62 -2.56 -7.98
N PRO A 80 3.04 -3.75 -7.76
CA PRO A 80 2.24 -4.04 -6.57
C PRO A 80 3.05 -3.84 -5.29
N ILE A 81 2.44 -3.17 -4.30
CA ILE A 81 3.03 -2.98 -2.98
C ILE A 81 2.08 -3.49 -1.90
N LEU A 82 2.65 -4.12 -0.88
CA LEU A 82 1.92 -4.60 0.29
C LEU A 82 2.54 -4.00 1.55
N PRO A 83 1.78 -3.91 2.66
CA PRO A 83 2.37 -3.55 3.94
C PRO A 83 3.50 -4.53 4.32
N SER A 84 4.54 -4.02 4.97
CA SER A 84 5.67 -4.84 5.42
C SER A 84 5.42 -5.60 6.74
N SER A 85 4.40 -5.21 7.49
CA SER A 85 4.13 -5.71 8.83
C SER A 85 2.67 -5.51 9.22
N PHE A 86 2.23 -6.22 10.27
CA PHE A 86 0.89 -6.05 10.83
C PHE A 86 0.61 -4.60 11.25
N ASP A 87 1.59 -3.92 11.86
CA ASP A 87 1.46 -2.52 12.27
C ASP A 87 1.35 -1.58 11.07
N SER A 88 2.15 -1.80 10.03
CA SER A 88 2.05 -1.06 8.77
C SER A 88 0.67 -1.28 8.14
N ALA A 89 0.19 -2.52 8.09
CA ALA A 89 -1.11 -2.88 7.54
C ALA A 89 -2.24 -2.19 8.31
N LYS A 90 -2.17 -2.20 9.65
CA LYS A 90 -3.16 -1.54 10.51
C LYS A 90 -3.21 -0.03 10.30
N LYS A 91 -2.05 0.64 10.24
CA LYS A 91 -1.97 2.09 9.95
C LYS A 91 -2.55 2.41 8.56
N TRP A 92 -2.23 1.58 7.58
CA TRP A 92 -2.69 1.73 6.21
C TRP A 92 -4.21 1.57 6.11
N ALA A 93 -4.77 0.52 6.71
CA ALA A 93 -6.21 0.31 6.79
C ALA A 93 -6.93 1.49 7.49
N LYS A 94 -6.38 1.99 8.60
CA LYS A 94 -6.92 3.19 9.27
C LYS A 94 -6.94 4.41 8.36
N GLU A 95 -5.88 4.65 7.60
CA GLU A 95 -5.87 5.77 6.66
C GLU A 95 -6.89 5.61 5.54
N LEU A 96 -7.03 4.40 4.98
CA LEU A 96 -8.07 4.12 3.98
C LEU A 96 -9.46 4.36 4.55
N ILE A 97 -9.75 3.91 5.78
CA ILE A 97 -11.03 4.17 6.45
C ILE A 97 -11.24 5.69 6.58
N LYS A 98 -10.24 6.44 7.04
CA LYS A 98 -10.33 7.91 7.16
C LYS A 98 -10.65 8.58 5.81
N ASN A 99 -10.11 8.07 4.71
CA ASN A 99 -10.32 8.63 3.38
C ASN A 99 -11.68 8.28 2.76
N GLU A 100 -12.30 7.16 3.17
CA GLU A 100 -13.66 6.79 2.72
C GLU A 100 -14.76 7.54 3.50
N ILE A 101 -14.48 7.97 4.73
CA ILE A 101 -15.45 8.68 5.57
C ILE A 101 -15.52 10.16 5.17
N ASN A 102 -16.60 10.54 4.48
CA ASN A 102 -16.87 11.91 4.05
C ASN A 102 -18.11 12.55 4.73
N THR A 103 -18.86 11.78 5.53
CA THR A 103 -20.06 12.21 6.25
C THR A 103 -20.13 11.62 7.65
N PHE A 104 -21.14 12.04 8.43
CA PHE A 104 -21.46 11.39 9.70
C PHE A 104 -21.91 9.95 9.45
N LEU A 105 -21.36 9.01 10.21
CA LEU A 105 -21.72 7.59 10.15
C LEU A 105 -22.27 7.10 11.49
N THR A 106 -23.22 6.18 11.41
CA THR A 106 -23.61 5.32 12.53
C THR A 106 -22.53 4.27 12.79
N THR A 107 -22.53 3.66 13.98
CA THR A 107 -21.58 2.57 14.31
C THR A 107 -21.65 1.42 13.31
N ASN A 108 -22.85 1.04 12.87
CA ASN A 108 -23.02 -0.05 11.90
C ASN A 108 -22.44 0.30 10.53
N GLU A 109 -22.62 1.54 10.05
CA GLU A 109 -22.04 1.99 8.78
C GLU A 109 -20.52 2.04 8.85
N PHE A 110 -19.96 2.49 9.97
CA PHE A 110 -18.52 2.45 10.21
C PHE A 110 -17.99 1.01 10.22
N ASP A 111 -18.66 0.10 10.91
CA ASP A 111 -18.25 -1.31 10.99
C ASP A 111 -18.26 -1.99 9.62
N LEU A 112 -19.22 -1.65 8.76
CA LEU A 112 -19.26 -2.13 7.37
C LEU A 112 -18.04 -1.67 6.59
N ILE A 113 -17.74 -0.35 6.61
CA ILE A 113 -16.58 0.21 5.90
C ILE A 113 -15.27 -0.37 6.42
N SER A 114 -15.14 -0.45 7.75
CA SER A 114 -13.95 -1.01 8.38
C SER A 114 -13.77 -2.49 7.99
N LYS A 115 -14.85 -3.27 7.95
CA LYS A 115 -14.80 -4.66 7.53
C LYS A 115 -14.39 -4.77 6.05
N GLU A 116 -15.01 -4.01 5.17
CA GLU A 116 -14.67 -3.99 3.74
C GLU A 116 -13.19 -3.66 3.50
N ILE A 117 -12.66 -2.69 4.24
CA ILE A 117 -11.25 -2.29 4.10
C ILE A 117 -10.31 -3.34 4.69
N THR A 118 -10.58 -3.87 5.87
CA THR A 118 -9.71 -4.86 6.54
C THR A 118 -9.68 -6.22 5.84
N HIS A 119 -10.68 -6.53 5.01
CA HIS A 119 -10.76 -7.77 4.21
C HIS A 119 -10.25 -7.61 2.77
N LYS A 120 -9.64 -6.49 2.42
CA LYS A 120 -8.95 -6.35 1.13
C LYS A 120 -7.84 -7.40 0.98
N GLU A 121 -7.64 -7.89 -0.24
CA GLU A 121 -6.67 -8.95 -0.56
C GLU A 121 -5.25 -8.55 -0.12
N GLU A 122 -4.93 -7.27 -0.25
CA GLU A 122 -3.64 -6.69 0.13
C GLU A 122 -3.36 -6.73 1.64
N PHE A 123 -4.39 -7.02 2.45
CA PHE A 123 -4.27 -7.24 3.90
C PHE A 123 -4.47 -8.69 4.33
N ALA A 124 -4.75 -9.61 3.41
CA ALA A 124 -5.13 -10.99 3.73
C ALA A 124 -4.08 -11.71 4.60
N MET A 125 -2.79 -11.50 4.32
CA MET A 125 -1.70 -12.12 5.09
C MET A 125 -1.64 -11.69 6.56
N PHE A 126 -2.26 -10.55 6.91
CA PHE A 126 -2.21 -9.99 8.26
C PHE A 126 -3.40 -10.38 9.12
N ASN A 127 -4.47 -10.93 8.54
CA ASN A 127 -5.73 -11.22 9.24
C ASN A 127 -6.16 -10.04 10.14
N LEU A 128 -6.24 -8.85 9.55
CA LEU A 128 -6.52 -7.63 10.31
C LEU A 128 -7.88 -7.75 11.02
N PRO A 129 -7.95 -7.48 12.34
CA PRO A 129 -9.23 -7.38 13.02
C PRO A 129 -9.99 -6.16 12.50
N ASN A 130 -11.32 -6.22 12.62
CA ASN A 130 -12.14 -5.04 12.35
C ASN A 130 -11.68 -3.88 13.25
N ILE A 131 -11.39 -2.73 12.66
CA ILE A 131 -11.04 -1.52 13.40
C ILE A 131 -12.32 -0.98 14.02
N SER A 132 -12.28 -0.65 15.32
CA SER A 132 -13.45 -0.10 16.00
C SER A 132 -13.53 1.42 15.88
N ILE A 133 -14.74 1.96 15.92
CA ILE A 133 -14.96 3.41 15.91
C ILE A 133 -14.35 4.09 17.14
N ASP A 134 -14.38 3.42 18.29
CA ASP A 134 -13.81 3.94 19.54
C ASP A 134 -12.28 3.99 19.47
N GLU A 135 -11.62 3.05 18.79
CA GLU A 135 -10.17 3.10 18.53
C GLU A 135 -9.79 4.32 17.69
N MET A 136 -10.57 4.62 16.64
CA MET A 136 -10.36 5.79 15.79
C MET A 136 -10.62 7.11 16.52
N LEU A 137 -11.66 7.15 17.37
CA LEU A 137 -11.97 8.30 18.24
C LEU A 137 -10.89 8.53 19.29
N LEU A 138 -10.31 7.46 19.83
CA LEU A 138 -9.22 7.57 20.80
C LEU A 138 -7.97 8.19 20.12
N GLU A 139 -7.56 7.68 18.95
CA GLU A 139 -6.44 8.27 18.20
C GLU A 139 -6.68 9.73 17.81
N ALA A 140 -7.92 10.05 17.40
CA ALA A 140 -8.37 11.39 17.12
C ALA A 140 -8.18 12.34 18.31
N SER A 141 -8.48 11.88 19.53
CA SER A 141 -8.37 12.70 20.74
C SER A 141 -6.93 13.07 21.12
N PHE A 142 -5.94 12.29 20.64
CA PHE A 142 -4.51 12.58 20.83
C PHE A 142 -3.91 13.43 19.70
N GLY A 143 -4.66 13.68 18.62
CA GLY A 143 -4.27 14.55 17.51
C GLY A 143 -5.04 15.87 17.48
N SER A 144 -4.55 16.85 16.73
CA SER A 144 -5.23 18.15 16.52
C SER A 144 -6.38 18.10 15.49
N GLN A 145 -6.68 16.93 14.94
CA GLN A 145 -7.77 16.73 13.98
C GLN A 145 -9.04 16.37 14.73
N VAL A 146 -10.06 17.22 14.63
CA VAL A 146 -11.32 17.02 15.35
C VAL A 146 -12.26 16.18 14.50
N PHE A 147 -12.39 14.90 14.83
CA PHE A 147 -13.25 13.93 14.13
C PHE A 147 -14.70 14.00 14.65
N TRP A 148 -15.35 15.16 14.49
CA TRP A 148 -16.77 15.37 14.87
C TRP A 148 -17.73 14.39 14.16
N PHE A 149 -17.30 13.77 13.07
CA PHE A 149 -18.12 12.96 12.17
C PHE A 149 -18.25 11.48 12.58
N LEU A 150 -17.44 11.01 13.54
CA LEU A 150 -17.36 9.59 13.90
C LEU A 150 -18.41 9.13 14.91
N LYS A 151 -19.29 10.00 15.41
CA LYS A 151 -20.44 9.58 16.21
C LYS A 151 -21.58 10.56 15.99
N ALA A 152 -22.75 10.07 15.59
CA ALA A 152 -23.94 10.90 15.58
C ALA A 152 -24.18 11.43 17.01
N PRO A 153 -24.62 12.69 17.19
CA PRO A 153 -24.88 13.25 18.53
C PRO A 153 -25.82 12.40 19.40
N ARG A 154 -26.68 11.59 18.78
CA ARG A 154 -27.61 10.67 19.43
C ARG A 154 -26.93 9.49 20.13
N ASP A 155 -25.74 9.10 19.67
CA ASP A 155 -24.98 7.95 20.18
C ASP A 155 -23.94 8.34 21.24
N LEU A 156 -23.77 9.65 21.47
CA LEU A 156 -23.06 10.16 22.64
C LEU A 156 -24.00 10.00 23.84
N LYS A 157 -23.78 8.97 24.67
CA LYS A 157 -24.34 8.94 26.02
C LYS A 157 -23.76 10.16 26.75
N LEU A 158 -24.56 11.22 26.86
CA LEU A 158 -24.32 12.29 27.81
C LEU A 158 -24.32 11.62 29.19
N GLU A 159 -23.15 11.31 29.73
CA GLU A 159 -23.05 11.12 31.16
C GLU A 159 -23.58 12.41 31.77
N LYS A 160 -24.71 12.31 32.47
CA LYS A 160 -25.22 13.39 33.29
C LYS A 160 -24.08 13.76 34.23
N VAL A 161 -23.39 14.86 33.92
CA VAL A 161 -22.64 15.60 34.91
C VAL A 161 -23.70 16.07 35.89
N ILE A 162 -23.94 15.26 36.93
CA ILE A 162 -24.73 15.65 38.07
C ILE A 162 -23.88 16.68 38.80
N SER A 163 -24.05 17.95 38.43
CA SER A 163 -23.62 19.06 39.24
C SER A 163 -24.50 19.05 40.50
N LYS A 164 -23.92 18.63 41.63
CA LYS A 164 -24.44 18.96 42.95
C LYS A 164 -24.07 20.38 43.31
#